data_AF-A0A1Q3HPN4-F1
#
_entry.id   AF-A0A1Q3HPN4-F1
#
_cell.length_a   1.000
_cell.length_b   1.000
_cell.length_c   1.000
_cell.angle_alpha   90.00
_cell.angle_beta   90.00
_cell.angle_gamma   90.00
#
_symmetry.space_group_name_H-M   'P 1'
#
loop_
_entity.id
_entity.type
_entity.pdbx_description
1 polymer ?
#
loop_
_entity_poly.entity_id
_entity_poly.type
_entity_poly.pdbx_seq_one_letter_code
_entity_poly.pdbx_strand_id
1 'polypeptide(L)'
;MSVDNQPSTRPHVVRRKYLVDPGFQLRYMFRLAALGGGGVLLVGVLAYRAHRAAVDSGASPMDLATSGETILWLTGLGALCMAGLMVLMGLVLTHRVAGPVYVMSLYIATLAAGRYPRMRPLRKKDELRGFFDRFSEAVDRIREREAEEARLLSEVIETLQPLATTQETQAALSILGSLRARKRQATEGPTSGALKTVA
;
A
#
# COMPACT_ATOMS: atom_id res chain seq x y z
N MET A 1 -28.42 47.96 -14.21
CA MET A 1 -28.29 46.68 -14.94
C MET A 1 -27.45 45.74 -14.09
N SER A 2 -28.09 44.95 -13.24
CA SER A 2 -27.43 43.93 -12.41
C SER A 2 -27.33 42.64 -13.23
N VAL A 3 -26.09 42.20 -13.48
CA VAL A 3 -25.80 40.92 -14.13
C VAL A 3 -25.97 39.83 -13.08
N ASP A 4 -27.04 39.06 -13.20
CA ASP A 4 -27.31 37.89 -12.36
C ASP A 4 -26.33 36.78 -12.76
N ASN A 5 -25.31 36.55 -11.93
CA ASN A 5 -24.32 35.49 -12.14
C ASN A 5 -24.78 34.22 -11.40
N GLN A 6 -25.67 33.47 -12.03
CA GLN A 6 -26.08 32.16 -11.52
C GLN A 6 -24.92 31.16 -11.71
N PRO A 7 -24.42 30.50 -10.64
CA PRO A 7 -23.39 29.50 -10.78
C PRO A 7 -23.95 28.27 -11.52
N SER A 8 -23.35 27.92 -12.66
CA SER A 8 -23.71 26.73 -13.41
C SER A 8 -23.28 25.47 -12.64
N THR A 9 -24.17 24.89 -11.85
CA THR A 9 -23.93 23.63 -11.14
C THR A 9 -24.03 22.48 -12.13
N ARG A 10 -22.94 22.20 -12.87
CA ARG A 10 -22.84 20.98 -13.69
C ARG A 10 -22.91 19.77 -12.75
N PRO A 11 -23.80 18.79 -12.98
CA PRO A 11 -23.85 17.61 -12.13
C PRO A 11 -22.55 16.82 -12.27
N HIS A 12 -21.82 16.67 -11.17
CA HIS A 12 -20.65 15.78 -11.10
C HIS A 12 -21.14 14.34 -11.23
N VAL A 13 -21.09 13.77 -12.44
CA VAL A 13 -21.33 12.34 -12.65
C VAL A 13 -20.17 11.56 -12.05
N VAL A 14 -20.36 11.08 -10.81
CA VAL A 14 -19.39 10.22 -10.13
C VAL A 14 -19.43 8.84 -10.80
N ARG A 15 -18.50 8.58 -11.72
CA ARG A 15 -18.30 7.23 -12.27
C ARG A 15 -17.74 6.32 -11.19
N ARG A 16 -18.57 5.43 -10.64
CA ARG A 16 -18.14 4.41 -9.66
C ARG A 16 -17.32 3.32 -10.38
N LYS A 17 -16.00 3.49 -10.41
CA LYS A 17 -15.09 2.44 -10.89
C LYS A 17 -14.79 1.49 -9.72
N TYR A 18 -15.55 0.41 -9.61
CA TYR A 18 -15.40 -0.59 -8.53
C TYR A 18 -14.06 -1.32 -8.56
N LEU A 19 -13.44 -1.45 -9.74
CA LEU A 19 -12.12 -2.05 -9.92
C LEU A 19 -11.08 -0.98 -10.26
N VAL A 20 -10.27 -0.58 -9.29
CA VAL A 20 -9.22 0.42 -9.47
C VAL A 20 -7.96 -0.24 -10.04
N ASP A 21 -7.53 -1.32 -9.38
CA ASP A 21 -6.45 -2.21 -9.83
C ASP A 21 -7.02 -3.62 -10.02
N PRO A 22 -7.56 -3.92 -11.22
CA PRO A 22 -8.18 -5.21 -11.48
C PRO A 22 -7.19 -6.37 -11.36
N GLY A 23 -5.89 -6.14 -11.62
CA GLY A 23 -4.86 -7.18 -11.48
C GLY A 23 -4.65 -7.58 -10.03
N PHE A 24 -4.52 -6.60 -9.14
CA PHE A 24 -4.41 -6.83 -7.69
C PHE A 24 -5.71 -7.43 -7.13
N GLN A 25 -6.86 -6.80 -7.41
CA GLN A 25 -8.15 -7.19 -6.83
C GLN A 25 -8.61 -8.58 -7.29
N LEU A 26 -8.52 -8.90 -8.59
CA LEU A 26 -8.95 -10.21 -9.10
C LEU A 26 -8.10 -11.36 -8.56
N ARG A 27 -6.79 -11.17 -8.38
CA ARG A 27 -5.92 -12.19 -7.79
C ARG A 27 -6.36 -12.57 -6.38
N TYR A 28 -6.75 -11.60 -5.56
CA TYR A 28 -7.21 -11.85 -4.20
C TYR A 28 -8.62 -12.41 -4.15
N MET A 29 -9.54 -11.83 -4.93
CA MET A 29 -10.90 -12.36 -5.05
C MET A 29 -10.87 -13.82 -5.51
N PHE A 30 -10.06 -14.16 -6.51
CA PHE A 30 -9.94 -15.52 -7.01
C PHE A 30 -9.33 -16.46 -5.97
N ARG A 31 -8.25 -16.08 -5.28
CA ARG A 31 -7.66 -16.92 -4.21
C ARG A 31 -8.63 -17.16 -3.06
N LEU A 32 -9.36 -16.13 -2.62
CA LEU A 32 -10.36 -16.24 -1.56
C LEU A 32 -11.55 -17.11 -2.00
N ALA A 33 -12.09 -16.86 -3.20
CA ALA A 33 -13.18 -17.64 -3.75
C ALA A 33 -12.79 -19.10 -3.98
N ALA A 34 -11.58 -19.36 -4.49
CA ALA A 34 -11.09 -20.72 -4.69
C ALA A 34 -10.89 -21.47 -3.36
N LEU A 35 -10.32 -20.81 -2.35
CA LEU A 35 -10.10 -21.43 -1.04
C LEU A 35 -11.44 -21.69 -0.33
N GLY A 36 -12.32 -20.68 -0.25
CA GLY A 36 -13.62 -20.80 0.38
C GLY A 36 -14.56 -21.76 -0.35
N GLY A 37 -14.75 -21.55 -1.65
CA GLY A 37 -15.57 -22.41 -2.50
C GLY A 37 -15.05 -23.84 -2.58
N GLY A 38 -13.73 -24.02 -2.67
CA GLY A 38 -13.09 -25.33 -2.70
C GLY A 38 -13.36 -26.15 -1.43
N GLY A 39 -13.24 -25.56 -0.24
CA GLY A 39 -13.53 -26.30 0.98
C GLY A 39 -15.03 -26.48 1.26
N VAL A 40 -15.91 -25.55 0.86
CA VAL A 40 -17.36 -25.78 0.88
C VAL A 40 -17.73 -26.97 0.00
N LEU A 41 -17.16 -27.03 -1.22
CA LEU A 41 -17.38 -28.12 -2.15
C LEU A 41 -16.84 -29.45 -1.60
N LEU A 42 -15.65 -29.44 -1.00
CA LEU A 42 -15.05 -30.63 -0.38
C LEU A 42 -15.95 -31.18 0.74
N VAL A 43 -16.35 -30.34 1.70
CA VAL A 43 -17.21 -30.75 2.82
C VAL A 43 -18.56 -31.24 2.29
N GLY A 44 -19.15 -30.54 1.32
CA GLY A 44 -20.41 -30.94 0.69
C GLY A 44 -20.34 -32.31 0.02
N VAL A 45 -19.27 -32.59 -0.73
CA VAL A 45 -19.06 -33.90 -1.36
C VAL A 45 -18.88 -35.01 -0.32
N LEU A 46 -18.13 -34.78 0.76
CA LEU A 46 -17.95 -35.77 1.82
C LEU A 46 -19.26 -36.05 2.57
N ALA A 47 -20.01 -35.00 2.91
CA ALA A 47 -21.33 -35.13 3.54
C ALA A 47 -22.31 -35.91 2.65
N TYR A 48 -22.35 -35.59 1.35
CA TYR A 48 -23.18 -36.32 0.39
C TYR A 48 -22.80 -37.80 0.29
N ARG A 49 -21.49 -38.10 0.24
CA ARG A 49 -21.00 -39.49 0.20
C ARG A 49 -21.35 -40.26 1.47
N ALA A 50 -21.20 -39.65 2.64
CA ALA A 50 -21.57 -40.27 3.91
C ALA A 50 -23.07 -40.58 3.97
N HIS A 51 -23.91 -39.64 3.53
CA HIS A 51 -25.35 -39.84 3.48
C HIS A 51 -25.75 -40.96 2.50
N ARG A 52 -25.18 -40.96 1.29
CA ARG A 52 -25.43 -41.99 0.27
C ARG A 52 -25.02 -43.38 0.74
N ALA A 53 -23.87 -43.52 1.39
CA ALA A 53 -23.38 -44.79 1.92
C ALA A 53 -24.34 -45.37 2.98
N ALA A 54 -24.90 -44.53 3.84
CA ALA A 54 -25.91 -44.96 4.81
C ALA A 54 -27.17 -45.49 4.11
N VAL A 55 -27.73 -44.72 3.16
CA VAL A 55 -28.95 -45.12 2.44
C VAL A 55 -28.75 -46.41 1.64
N ASP A 56 -27.65 -46.52 0.89
CA ASP A 56 -27.38 -47.66 0.01
C ASP A 56 -27.12 -48.97 0.79
N SER A 57 -26.79 -48.88 2.09
CA SER A 57 -26.58 -50.03 2.97
C SER A 57 -27.87 -50.64 3.55
N GLY A 58 -29.05 -50.10 3.24
CA GLY A 58 -30.32 -50.55 3.83
C GLY A 58 -30.49 -50.15 5.29
N ALA A 59 -29.82 -49.06 5.69
CA ALA A 59 -29.74 -48.56 7.05
C ALA A 59 -31.11 -48.39 7.73
N SER A 60 -31.20 -48.84 8.99
CA SER A 60 -32.40 -48.67 9.81
C SER A 60 -32.61 -47.18 10.19
N PRO A 61 -33.79 -46.77 10.70
CA PRO A 61 -34.00 -45.40 11.18
C PRO A 61 -32.98 -44.94 12.23
N MET A 62 -32.44 -45.87 13.04
CA MET A 62 -31.38 -45.61 14.02
C MET A 62 -30.02 -45.35 13.36
N ASP A 63 -29.71 -46.08 12.28
CA ASP A 63 -28.48 -45.92 11.49
C ASP A 63 -28.47 -44.60 10.69
N LEU A 64 -29.65 -44.16 10.24
CA LEU A 64 -29.81 -42.83 9.63
C LEU A 64 -29.58 -41.71 10.66
N ALA A 65 -30.03 -41.89 11.91
CA ALA A 65 -29.83 -40.90 12.97
C ALA A 65 -28.34 -40.72 13.34
N THR A 66 -27.60 -41.83 13.50
CA THR A 66 -26.14 -41.80 13.75
C THR A 66 -25.34 -41.27 12.54
N SER A 67 -25.80 -41.55 11.33
CA SER A 67 -25.23 -40.94 10.11
C SER A 67 -25.44 -39.41 10.07
N GLY A 68 -26.59 -38.94 10.53
CA GLY A 68 -26.88 -37.51 10.69
C GLY A 68 -25.94 -36.82 11.67
N GLU A 69 -25.65 -37.45 12.81
CA GLU A 69 -24.66 -36.95 13.77
C GLU A 69 -23.25 -36.89 13.16
N THR A 70 -22.85 -37.91 12.41
CA THR A 70 -21.56 -37.96 11.71
C THR A 70 -21.44 -36.82 10.69
N ILE A 71 -22.49 -36.55 9.91
CA ILE A 71 -22.53 -35.44 8.95
C ILE A 71 -22.43 -34.09 9.66
N LEU A 72 -23.12 -33.92 10.79
CA LEU A 72 -23.07 -32.70 11.59
C LEU A 72 -21.66 -32.42 12.11
N TRP A 73 -20.98 -33.43 12.66
CA TRP A 73 -19.59 -33.31 13.11
C TRP A 73 -18.62 -33.04 11.96
N LEU A 74 -18.75 -33.75 10.83
CA LEU A 74 -17.92 -33.51 9.64
C LEU A 74 -18.08 -32.07 9.12
N THR A 75 -19.31 -31.59 9.07
CA THR A 75 -19.62 -30.23 8.59
C THR A 75 -19.12 -29.18 9.58
N GLY A 76 -19.32 -29.38 10.89
CA GLY A 76 -18.85 -28.49 11.94
C GLY A 76 -17.32 -28.40 11.98
N LEU A 77 -16.63 -29.54 11.94
CA LEU A 77 -15.17 -29.59 11.87
C LEU A 77 -14.65 -28.95 10.58
N GLY A 78 -15.28 -29.25 9.44
CA GLY A 78 -14.95 -28.65 8.15
C GLY A 78 -15.10 -27.12 8.16
N ALA A 79 -16.18 -26.61 8.76
CA ALA A 79 -16.40 -25.18 8.92
C ALA A 79 -15.33 -24.53 9.82
N LEU A 80 -14.96 -25.17 10.94
CA LEU A 80 -13.91 -24.68 11.83
C LEU A 80 -12.54 -24.65 11.13
N CYS A 81 -12.19 -25.71 10.41
CA CYS A 81 -10.96 -25.76 9.61
C CYS A 81 -10.96 -24.68 8.52
N MET A 82 -12.08 -24.47 7.83
CA MET A 82 -12.23 -23.41 6.85
C MET A 82 -12.03 -22.02 7.47
N ALA A 83 -12.66 -21.76 8.62
CA ALA A 83 -12.49 -20.51 9.33
C ALA A 83 -11.01 -20.26 9.68
N GLY A 84 -10.31 -21.28 10.17
CA GLY A 84 -8.87 -21.21 10.42
C GLY A 84 -8.05 -20.89 9.15
N LEU A 85 -8.34 -21.56 8.03
CA LEU A 85 -7.68 -21.29 6.75
C LEU A 85 -7.95 -19.86 6.24
N MET A 86 -9.17 -19.35 6.41
CA MET A 86 -9.53 -17.97 6.07
C MET A 86 -8.73 -16.96 6.91
N VAL A 87 -8.60 -17.20 8.21
CA VAL A 87 -7.79 -16.35 9.11
C VAL A 87 -6.32 -16.36 8.69
N LEU A 88 -5.75 -17.54 8.43
CA LEU A 88 -4.36 -17.66 7.96
C LEU A 88 -4.15 -16.93 6.62
N MET A 89 -5.09 -17.06 5.69
CA MET A 89 -5.04 -16.33 4.42
C MET A 89 -5.08 -14.82 4.65
N GLY A 90 -5.99 -14.33 5.51
CA GLY A 90 -6.09 -12.93 5.89
C GLY A 90 -4.81 -12.38 6.53
N LEU A 91 -4.13 -13.17 7.36
CA LEU A 91 -2.85 -12.81 7.95
C LEU A 91 -1.75 -12.66 6.88
N VAL A 92 -1.67 -13.61 5.94
CA VAL A 92 -0.71 -13.55 4.82
C VAL A 92 -0.97 -12.32 3.94
N LEU A 93 -2.23 -12.03 3.62
CA LEU A 93 -2.60 -10.84 2.85
C LEU A 93 -2.20 -9.56 3.60
N THR A 94 -2.51 -9.47 4.89
CA THR A 94 -2.17 -8.31 5.72
C THR A 94 -0.66 -8.07 5.75
N HIS A 95 0.16 -9.11 5.92
CA HIS A 95 1.61 -8.96 5.94
C HIS A 95 2.20 -8.45 4.62
N ARG A 96 1.65 -8.86 3.47
CA ARG A 96 2.14 -8.44 2.14
C ARG A 96 1.78 -6.99 1.79
N VAL A 97 0.88 -6.37 2.55
CA VAL A 97 0.45 -4.98 2.37
C VAL A 97 0.98 -4.09 3.50
N ALA A 98 0.76 -4.48 4.75
CA ALA A 98 1.11 -3.68 5.93
C ALA A 98 2.61 -3.39 6.04
N GLY A 99 3.47 -4.36 5.73
CA GLY A 99 4.93 -4.17 5.75
C GLY A 99 5.39 -3.05 4.81
N PRO A 100 5.07 -3.14 3.50
CA PRO A 100 5.29 -2.05 2.56
C PRO A 100 4.70 -0.71 2.99
N VAL A 101 3.44 -0.68 3.47
CA VAL A 101 2.80 0.58 3.93
C VAL A 101 3.60 1.22 5.06
N TYR A 102 4.05 0.43 6.03
CA TYR A 102 4.86 0.92 7.14
C TYR A 102 6.16 1.56 6.64
N VAL A 103 6.90 0.90 5.75
CA VAL A 103 8.12 1.46 5.16
C VAL A 103 7.84 2.78 4.41
N MET A 104 6.74 2.84 3.66
CA MET A 104 6.35 4.05 2.94
C MET A 104 5.99 5.21 3.87
N SER A 105 5.30 4.94 4.99
CA SER A 105 5.00 5.98 5.99
C SER A 105 6.26 6.61 6.57
N LEU A 106 7.32 5.82 6.77
CA LEU A 106 8.61 6.32 7.25
C LEU A 106 9.31 7.21 6.21
N TYR A 107 9.21 6.86 4.93
CA TYR A 107 9.72 7.71 3.84
C TYR A 107 8.93 9.02 3.73
N ILE A 108 7.61 8.96 3.85
CA ILE A 108 6.74 10.16 3.86
C ILE A 108 7.10 11.06 5.05
N ALA A 109 7.29 10.51 6.24
CA ALA A 109 7.71 11.27 7.42
C ALA A 109 9.08 11.94 7.20
N THR A 110 10.01 11.24 6.52
CA THR A 110 11.31 11.82 6.17
C THR A 110 11.18 12.97 5.18
N LEU A 111 10.31 12.82 4.18
CA LEU A 111 9.97 13.88 3.22
C LEU A 111 9.33 15.09 3.92
N ALA A 112 8.40 14.86 4.84
CA ALA A 112 7.74 15.90 5.62
C ALA A 112 8.73 16.68 6.52
N ALA A 113 9.79 16.01 6.96
CA ALA A 113 10.91 16.65 7.67
C ALA A 113 11.87 17.42 6.73
N GLY A 114 11.54 17.58 5.45
CA GLY A 114 12.35 18.31 4.46
C GLY A 114 13.60 17.57 4.00
N ARG A 115 13.63 16.23 4.12
CA ARG A 115 14.78 15.39 3.71
C ARG A 115 14.38 14.37 2.68
N TYR A 116 15.30 14.02 1.77
CA TYR A 116 15.04 13.03 0.73
C TYR A 116 15.71 11.69 1.07
N PRO A 117 14.95 10.65 1.48
CA PRO A 117 15.52 9.37 1.84
C PRO A 117 16.02 8.62 0.60
N ARG A 118 17.10 7.85 0.75
CA ARG A 118 17.46 6.83 -0.25
C ARG A 118 16.50 5.65 -0.12
N MET A 119 15.59 5.54 -1.08
CA MET A 119 14.61 4.46 -1.08
C MET A 119 15.22 3.14 -1.54
N ARG A 120 14.81 2.07 -0.87
CA ARG A 120 15.20 0.69 -1.22
C ARG A 120 14.00 0.00 -1.86
N PRO A 121 14.20 -0.76 -2.95
CA PRO A 121 13.11 -1.45 -3.61
C PRO A 121 12.42 -2.43 -2.66
N LEU A 122 11.09 -2.54 -2.78
CA LEU A 122 10.30 -3.53 -2.06
C LEU A 122 10.61 -4.96 -2.54
N ARG A 123 10.23 -5.96 -1.73
CA ARG A 123 10.47 -7.36 -2.06
C ARG A 123 9.61 -7.76 -3.27
N LYS A 124 10.09 -8.73 -4.06
CA LYS A 124 9.42 -9.21 -5.28
C LYS A 124 7.97 -9.69 -5.05
N LYS A 125 7.65 -10.15 -3.83
CA LYS A 125 6.32 -10.68 -3.45
C LYS A 125 5.42 -9.66 -2.76
N ASP A 126 5.88 -8.43 -2.57
CA ASP A 126 5.10 -7.36 -1.95
C ASP A 126 4.13 -6.79 -2.98
N GLU A 127 2.89 -6.59 -2.57
CA GLU A 127 1.82 -6.23 -3.51
C GLU A 127 1.86 -4.75 -3.92
N LEU A 128 2.38 -3.89 -3.04
CA LEU A 128 2.50 -2.45 -3.28
C LEU A 128 3.71 -2.06 -4.13
N ARG A 129 4.44 -3.03 -4.69
CA ARG A 129 5.66 -2.76 -5.47
C ARG A 129 5.43 -1.77 -6.62
N GLY A 130 4.38 -1.97 -7.43
CA GLY A 130 4.11 -1.07 -8.57
C GLY A 130 3.79 0.37 -8.15
N PHE A 131 3.13 0.55 -7.01
CA PHE A 131 2.91 1.87 -6.43
C PHE A 131 4.21 2.46 -5.87
N PHE A 132 4.98 1.64 -5.16
CA PHE A 132 6.26 2.03 -4.58
C PHE A 132 7.29 2.45 -5.63
N ASP A 133 7.35 1.76 -6.77
CA ASP A 133 8.29 2.10 -7.85
C ASP A 133 7.97 3.50 -8.40
N ARG A 134 6.68 3.83 -8.61
CA ARG A 134 6.25 5.17 -9.04
C ARG A 134 6.47 6.24 -7.98
N PHE A 135 6.19 5.90 -6.71
CA PHE A 135 6.50 6.78 -5.58
C PHE A 135 8.00 7.06 -5.51
N SER A 136 8.82 6.04 -5.75
CA SER A 136 10.27 6.15 -5.74
C SER A 136 10.79 7.08 -6.81
N GLU A 137 10.34 6.87 -8.04
CA GLU A 137 10.65 7.74 -9.18
C GLU A 137 10.24 9.20 -8.92
N ALA A 138 9.08 9.44 -8.33
CA ALA A 138 8.62 10.79 -8.02
C ALA A 138 9.53 11.51 -7.02
N VAL A 139 9.93 10.83 -5.94
CA VAL A 139 10.84 11.41 -4.94
C VAL A 139 12.23 11.63 -5.52
N ASP A 140 12.75 10.70 -6.33
CA ASP A 140 14.04 10.86 -6.98
C ASP A 140 14.05 12.09 -7.89
N ARG A 141 12.99 12.31 -8.69
CA ARG A 141 12.85 13.52 -9.51
C ARG A 141 12.78 14.80 -8.69
N ILE A 142 12.09 14.80 -7.55
CA ILE A 142 12.05 15.96 -6.66
C ILE A 142 13.45 16.23 -6.09
N ARG A 143 14.16 15.18 -5.65
CA ARG A 143 15.54 15.30 -5.14
C ARG A 143 16.48 15.86 -6.20
N GLU A 144 16.39 15.39 -7.44
CA GLU A 144 17.19 15.88 -8.57
C GLU A 144 16.90 17.36 -8.84
N ARG A 145 15.63 17.77 -8.84
CA ARG A 145 15.26 19.19 -9.00
C ARG A 145 15.85 20.07 -7.89
N GLU A 146 15.75 19.63 -6.64
CA GLU A 146 16.33 20.37 -5.50
C GLU A 146 17.85 20.47 -5.57
N ALA A 147 18.52 19.42 -6.04
CA ALA A 147 19.97 19.42 -6.24
C ALA A 147 20.39 20.40 -7.34
N GLU A 148 19.64 20.44 -8.45
CA GLU A 148 19.90 21.41 -9.53
C GLU A 148 19.63 22.85 -9.08
N GLU A 149 18.54 23.11 -8.35
CA GLU A 149 18.27 24.43 -7.77
C GLU A 149 19.38 24.87 -6.80
N ALA A 150 19.94 23.96 -6.00
CA ALA A 150 21.09 24.26 -5.14
C ALA A 150 22.35 24.57 -5.95
N ARG A 151 22.56 23.91 -7.10
CA ARG A 151 23.67 24.18 -8.02
C ARG A 151 23.53 25.56 -8.66
N LEU A 152 22.36 25.90 -9.19
CA LEU A 152 22.07 27.21 -9.76
C LEU A 152 22.22 28.34 -8.72
N LEU A 153 21.76 28.12 -7.49
CA LEU A 153 22.00 29.07 -6.39
C LEU A 153 23.49 29.26 -6.11
N SER A 154 24.31 28.22 -6.26
CA SER A 154 25.77 28.34 -6.08
C SER A 154 26.38 29.26 -7.14
N GLU A 155 26.01 29.07 -8.40
CA GLU A 155 26.46 29.89 -9.53
C GLU A 155 26.02 31.36 -9.39
N VAL A 156 24.77 31.59 -8.98
CA VAL A 156 24.25 32.94 -8.73
C VAL A 156 25.00 33.62 -7.58
N ILE A 157 25.24 32.91 -6.48
CA ILE A 157 25.99 33.46 -5.34
C ILE A 157 27.41 33.82 -5.78
N GLU A 158 28.11 32.93 -6.49
CA GLU A 158 29.47 33.19 -6.98
C GLU A 158 29.55 34.39 -7.92
N THR A 159 28.55 34.56 -8.80
CA THR A 159 28.47 35.70 -9.73
C THR A 159 28.18 37.02 -9.02
N LEU A 160 27.34 37.00 -8.01
CA LEU A 160 26.93 38.20 -7.27
C LEU A 160 27.90 38.58 -6.14
N GLN A 161 28.69 37.63 -5.62
CA GLN A 161 29.68 37.83 -4.56
C GLN A 161 30.61 39.05 -4.82
N PRO A 162 31.26 39.20 -6.00
CA PRO A 162 32.14 40.34 -6.25
C PRO A 162 31.39 41.68 -6.38
N LEU A 163 30.07 41.65 -6.63
CA LEU A 163 29.24 42.84 -6.81
C LEU A 163 28.64 43.35 -5.49
N ALA A 164 28.72 42.56 -4.41
CA ALA A 164 28.12 42.86 -3.11
C ALA A 164 28.96 43.84 -2.28
N THR A 165 28.97 45.09 -2.74
CA THR A 165 29.71 46.19 -2.12
C THR A 165 28.95 46.88 -0.98
N THR A 166 27.62 46.72 -0.91
CA THR A 166 26.77 47.34 0.11
C THR A 166 26.42 46.35 1.22
N GLN A 167 26.15 46.86 2.43
CA GLN A 167 25.71 46.01 3.54
C GLN A 167 24.42 45.23 3.22
N GLU A 168 23.48 45.86 2.49
CA GLU A 168 22.24 45.22 2.06
C GLU A 168 22.47 44.05 1.09
N THR A 169 23.38 44.22 0.12
CA THR A 169 23.72 43.14 -0.84
C THR A 169 24.46 41.99 -0.18
N GLN A 170 25.33 42.28 0.80
CA GLN A 170 25.97 41.24 1.61
C GLN A 170 24.95 40.47 2.47
N ALA A 171 23.98 41.17 3.07
CA ALA A 171 22.90 40.52 3.82
C ALA A 171 22.06 39.61 2.91
N ALA A 172 21.70 40.06 1.70
CA ALA A 172 20.97 39.24 0.73
C ALA A 172 21.75 37.96 0.33
N LEU A 173 23.06 38.07 0.09
CA LEU A 173 23.90 36.91 -0.20
C LEU A 173 23.97 35.92 0.96
N SER A 174 23.98 36.40 2.20
CA SER A 174 23.93 35.51 3.38
C SER A 174 22.65 34.68 3.42
N ILE A 175 21.51 35.29 3.07
CA ILE A 175 20.20 34.61 3.00
C ILE A 175 20.23 33.55 1.89
N LEU A 176 20.70 33.91 0.70
CA LEU A 176 20.85 32.95 -0.42
C LEU A 176 21.79 31.80 -0.05
N GLY A 177 22.90 32.10 0.64
CA GLY A 177 23.83 31.10 1.16
C GLY A 177 23.17 30.12 2.13
N SER A 178 22.32 30.62 3.03
CA SER A 178 21.54 29.78 3.96
C SER A 178 20.49 28.92 3.24
N LEU A 179 19.87 29.43 2.17
CA LEU A 179 18.91 28.67 1.35
C LEU A 179 19.61 27.55 0.58
N ARG A 180 20.75 27.85 -0.06
CA ARG A 180 21.60 26.86 -0.72
C ARG A 180 22.02 25.76 0.25
N ALA A 181 22.50 26.13 1.45
CA ALA A 181 22.94 25.18 2.46
C ALA A 181 21.80 24.23 2.89
N ARG A 182 20.59 24.77 3.11
CA ARG A 182 19.40 23.96 3.42
C ARG A 182 19.04 22.97 2.31
N LYS A 183 19.02 23.40 1.05
CA LYS A 183 18.72 22.53 -0.10
C LYS A 183 19.76 21.43 -0.29
N ARG A 184 21.05 21.76 -0.11
CA ARG A 184 22.14 20.79 -0.18
C ARG A 184 22.08 19.76 0.95
N GLN A 185 21.84 20.21 2.18
CA GLN A 185 21.69 19.30 3.33
C GLN A 185 20.48 18.36 3.17
N ALA A 186 19.38 18.84 2.59
CA ALA A 186 18.18 18.03 2.34
C ALA A 186 18.43 16.89 1.34
N THR A 187 19.26 17.13 0.32
CA THR A 187 19.57 16.17 -0.76
C THR A 187 20.68 15.20 -0.41
N GLU A 188 21.60 15.56 0.49
CA GLU A 188 22.71 14.71 0.99
C GLU A 188 22.29 13.73 2.12
N GLY A 189 20.99 13.65 2.45
CA GLY A 189 20.42 12.97 3.63
C GLY A 189 20.89 11.53 3.94
N PRO A 190 20.76 11.09 5.22
CA PRO A 190 21.57 10.02 5.82
C PRO A 190 21.41 8.64 5.16
N THR A 191 22.53 7.96 4.95
CA THR A 191 22.62 6.57 4.48
C THR A 191 21.97 5.59 5.45
N SER A 192 20.67 5.27 5.27
CA SER A 192 19.90 4.14 5.84
C SER A 192 19.91 3.88 7.35
N GLY A 193 20.85 4.42 8.13
CA GLY A 193 21.04 4.17 9.56
C GLY A 193 20.16 5.04 10.45
N ALA A 194 19.80 6.25 9.99
CA ALA A 194 18.95 7.18 10.75
C ALA A 194 17.47 6.75 10.83
N LEU A 195 17.02 5.84 9.96
CA LEU A 195 15.66 5.30 9.98
C LEU A 195 15.38 4.44 11.23
N LYS A 196 16.42 4.01 11.96
CA LYS A 196 16.28 3.28 13.23
C LYS A 196 15.92 4.17 14.42
N THR A 197 16.09 5.49 14.33
CA THR A 197 15.94 6.40 15.48
C THR A 197 14.55 7.05 15.55
N VAL A 198 13.72 6.88 14.52
CA VAL A 198 12.36 7.47 14.44
C VAL A 198 11.27 6.39 14.62
N ALA A 199 11.67 5.14 14.88
CA ALA A 199 10.77 4.02 15.18
C ALA A 199 10.72 3.74 16.68
#